data_AF-A0A368XVD4-F1
#
_entry.id   AF-A0A368XVD4-F1
#
_cell.length_a   1.000
_cell.length_b   1.000
_cell.length_c   1.000
_cell.angle_alpha   90.00
_cell.angle_beta   90.00
_cell.angle_gamma   90.00
#
_symmetry.space_group_name_H-M   'P 1'
#
loop_
_entity.id
_entity.type
_entity.pdbx_description
1 polymer ?
#
loop_
_entity_poly.entity_id
_entity_poly.type
_entity_poly.pdbx_seq_one_letter_code
_entity_poly.pdbx_strand_id
1 'polypeptide(L)' 'MAPMVSELSDAELQDMAAMWRTEALRGSKEARGQAHLLEVEQRRRLGVPGLRDNTDLDLRPLAERQVRRSWWQRG' A
#
# COMPACT_ATOMS: atom_id res chain seq x y z
N MET A 1 -10.93 19.66 15.53
CA MET A 1 -9.73 18.80 15.47
C MET A 1 -10.18 17.51 14.81
N ALA A 2 -9.70 17.19 13.61
CA ALA A 2 -9.96 15.85 13.06
C ALA A 2 -9.30 14.83 14.00
N PRO A 3 -9.97 13.73 14.37
CA PRO A 3 -9.31 12.68 15.15
C PRO A 3 -8.04 12.27 14.41
N MET A 4 -6.93 12.15 15.13
CA MET A 4 -5.71 11.69 14.49
C MET A 4 -5.98 10.30 13.92
N VAL A 5 -5.50 10.00 12.72
CA VAL A 5 -5.74 8.71 12.05
C VAL A 5 -5.35 7.52 12.93
N SER A 6 -4.43 7.74 13.89
CA SER A 6 -4.01 6.79 14.93
C SER A 6 -5.07 6.45 15.99
N GLU A 7 -6.10 7.27 16.17
CA GLU A 7 -7.14 7.11 17.20
C GLU A 7 -8.37 6.36 16.70
N LEU A 8 -8.53 6.25 15.37
CA LEU A 8 -9.62 5.51 14.75
C LEU A 8 -9.46 4.01 14.97
N SER A 9 -10.58 3.30 15.19
CA SER A 9 -10.62 1.85 15.14
C SER A 9 -10.36 1.34 13.71
N ASP A 10 -10.02 0.05 13.57
CA ASP A 10 -9.73 -0.53 12.25
C ASP A 10 -10.95 -0.52 11.32
N ALA A 11 -12.16 -0.69 11.88
CA ALA A 11 -13.41 -0.57 11.13
C ALA A 11 -13.66 0.86 10.64
N GLU A 12 -13.45 1.86 11.51
CA GLU A 12 -13.59 3.27 11.13
C GLU A 12 -12.56 3.69 10.08
N LEU A 13 -11.32 3.20 10.19
CA LEU A 13 -10.30 3.39 9.16
C LEU A 13 -10.75 2.83 7.81
N GLN A 14 -11.41 1.66 7.82
CA GLN A 14 -11.89 1.00 6.60
C GLN A 14 -13.04 1.75 5.96
N ASP A 15 -14.04 2.13 6.74
CA ASP A 15 -15.20 2.87 6.26
C ASP A 15 -14.82 4.27 5.75
N MET A 16 -13.99 5.00 6.50
CA MET A 16 -13.53 6.31 6.08
C MET A 16 -12.63 6.25 4.83
N ALA A 17 -11.72 5.26 4.74
CA ALA A 17 -10.90 5.07 3.56
C ALA A 17 -11.77 4.83 2.32
N ALA A 18 -12.79 3.96 2.42
CA ALA A 18 -13.70 3.66 1.31
C ALA A 18 -14.52 4.89 0.88
N MET A 19 -15.02 5.67 1.84
CA MET A 19 -15.75 6.91 1.58
C MET A 19 -14.87 7.92 0.82
N TRP A 20 -13.67 8.21 1.34
CA TRP A 20 -12.75 9.15 0.69
C TRP A 20 -12.24 8.62 -0.65
N ARG A 21 -12.07 7.31 -0.80
CA ARG A 21 -11.67 6.71 -2.07
C ARG A 21 -12.73 6.91 -3.15
N THR A 22 -14.00 6.78 -2.78
CA THR A 22 -15.14 7.03 -3.68
C THR A 22 -15.13 8.48 -4.17
N GLU A 23 -14.90 9.43 -3.27
CA GLU A 23 -14.84 10.85 -3.63
C GLU A 23 -13.57 11.19 -4.44
N ALA A 24 -12.45 10.53 -4.15
CA ALA A 24 -11.23 10.65 -4.94
C ALA A 24 -11.41 10.13 -6.38
N LEU A 25 -12.23 9.09 -6.59
CA LEU A 25 -12.59 8.59 -7.93
C LEU A 25 -13.41 9.60 -8.73
N ARG A 26 -14.14 10.50 -8.07
CA ARG A 26 -14.86 11.61 -8.71
C ARG A 26 -13.94 12.77 -9.11
N GLY A 27 -12.64 12.68 -8.80
CA GLY A 27 -11.63 13.66 -9.19
C GLY A 27 -11.18 14.60 -8.08
N SER A 28 -11.68 14.45 -6.85
CA SER A 28 -11.25 15.28 -5.72
C SER A 28 -9.80 14.96 -5.30
N LYS A 29 -8.90 15.93 -5.47
CA LYS A 29 -7.49 15.81 -5.05
C LYS A 29 -7.33 15.75 -3.53
N GLU A 30 -8.16 16.50 -2.80
CA GLU A 30 -8.16 16.49 -1.33
C GLU A 30 -8.58 15.11 -0.80
N ALA A 31 -9.66 14.56 -1.36
CA ALA A 31 -10.14 13.22 -1.02
C ALA A 31 -9.07 12.15 -1.29
N ARG A 32 -8.27 12.33 -2.34
CA ARG A 32 -7.16 11.41 -2.65
C ARG A 32 -6.11 11.40 -1.54
N GLY A 33 -5.78 12.57 -0.97
CA GLY A 33 -4.86 12.68 0.16
C GLY A 33 -5.40 11.99 1.42
N GLN A 34 -6.67 12.26 1.75
CA GLN A 34 -7.33 11.65 2.90
C GLN A 34 -7.45 10.13 2.79
N ALA A 35 -7.89 9.63 1.63
CA ALA A 35 -7.93 8.19 1.35
C ALA A 35 -6.56 7.55 1.54
N HIS A 36 -5.50 8.17 1.01
CA HIS A 36 -4.15 7.62 1.11
C HIS A 36 -3.67 7.52 2.56
N LEU A 37 -3.88 8.55 3.39
CA LEU A 37 -3.46 8.52 4.79
C LEU A 37 -4.14 7.40 5.57
N LEU A 38 -5.45 7.22 5.35
CA LEU A 38 -6.24 6.16 5.99
C LEU A 38 -5.82 4.76 5.51
N GLU A 39 -5.63 4.58 4.19
CA GLU A 39 -5.18 3.32 3.58
C GLU A 39 -3.76 2.93 4.01
N VAL A 40 -2.87 3.90 4.23
CA VAL A 40 -1.52 3.65 4.77
C VAL A 40 -1.61 3.12 6.19
N GLU A 41 -2.41 3.76 7.06
CA GLU A 41 -2.57 3.28 8.43
C GLU A 41 -3.26 1.91 8.48
N GLN A 42 -4.26 1.67 7.65
CA GLN A 42 -4.87 0.35 7.50
C GLN A 42 -3.85 -0.73 7.13
N ARG A 43 -3.00 -0.47 6.12
CA ARG A 43 -1.93 -1.40 5.70
C ARG A 43 -0.89 -1.62 6.78
N ARG A 44 -0.61 -0.60 7.60
CA ARG A 44 0.34 -0.69 8.72
C ARG A 44 -0.21 -1.61 9.83
N ARG A 45 -1.51 -1.52 10.14
CA ARG A 45 -2.14 -2.27 11.24
C ARG A 45 -2.52 -3.69 10.85
N LEU A 46 -3.17 -3.84 9.71
CA LEU A 46 -3.75 -5.10 9.26
C LEU A 46 -2.78 -5.90 8.36
N GLY A 47 -1.64 -5.29 8.02
CA GLY A 47 -0.80 -5.77 6.92
C GLY A 47 -1.46 -5.50 5.56
N VAL A 48 -0.80 -5.93 4.50
CA VAL A 48 -1.36 -5.85 3.15
C VAL A 48 -1.95 -7.22 2.79
N PRO A 49 -3.27 -7.34 2.58
CA PRO A 49 -3.86 -8.58 2.10
C PRO A 49 -3.23 -8.95 0.74
N GLY A 50 -2.50 -10.07 0.69
CA GLY A 50 -1.84 -10.54 -0.52
C GLY A 50 -0.45 -9.96 -0.79
N LEU A 51 0.14 -9.17 0.13
CA LEU A 51 1.58 -8.99 0.13
C LEU A 51 2.18 -10.34 0.51
N ARG A 52 2.56 -11.11 -0.52
CA ARG A 52 3.42 -12.27 -0.38
C ARG A 52 4.53 -11.88 0.58
N ASP A 53 4.80 -12.76 1.54
CA ASP A 53 5.96 -12.63 2.41
C ASP A 53 7.15 -12.17 1.55
N ASN A 54 7.96 -11.25 2.07
CA ASN A 54 9.18 -10.75 1.39
C ASN A 54 10.17 -11.87 0.99
N THR A 55 9.82 -13.14 1.19
CA THR A 55 10.40 -14.35 0.60
C THR A 55 10.72 -14.28 -0.90
N ASP A 56 10.05 -13.43 -1.70
CA ASP A 56 10.38 -13.25 -3.13
C ASP A 56 11.40 -12.13 -3.40
N LEU A 57 11.75 -11.33 -2.38
CA LEU A 57 12.81 -10.33 -2.50
C LEU A 57 14.17 -11.01 -2.30
N ASP A 58 14.98 -11.03 -3.35
CA ASP A 58 16.37 -11.47 -3.24
C ASP A 58 17.20 -10.43 -2.46
N LEU A 59 17.34 -10.64 -1.16
CA LEU A 59 18.12 -9.78 -0.27
C LEU A 59 19.63 -10.07 -0.30
N ARG A 60 20.11 -11.02 -1.13
CA ARG A 60 21.54 -11.32 -1.23
C ARG A 60 22.33 -10.10 -1.74
N PRO A 61 23.61 -9.95 -1.34
CA PRO A 61 24.51 -8.91 -1.85
C PRO A 61 24.52 -8.89 -3.38
N LEU A 62 24.65 -7.70 -3.97
CA LEU A 62 24.55 -7.51 -5.42
C LEU A 62 25.50 -8.42 -6.22
N ALA A 63 26.68 -8.72 -5.67
CA ALA A 63 27.67 -9.61 -6.29
C ALA A 63 27.22 -11.07 -6.38
N GLU A 64 26.28 -11.51 -5.54
CA GLU A 64 25.77 -12.87 -5.45
C GLU A 64 24.40 -13.05 -6.12
N ARG A 65 23.79 -11.96 -6.60
CA ARG A 65 22.52 -12.01 -7.32
C ARG A 65 22.74 -12.66 -8.68
N GLN A 66 22.20 -13.87 -8.87
CA GLN A 66 22.17 -14.50 -10.19
C GLN A 66 21.33 -13.65 -11.14
N VAL A 67 21.95 -13.16 -12.22
CA VAL A 67 21.25 -12.50 -13.31
C VAL A 67 20.40 -13.55 -14.02
N ARG A 68 19.13 -13.66 -13.63
CA ARG A 68 18.16 -14.43 -14.41
C ARG A 68 18.06 -13.73 -15.77
N ARG A 69 18.62 -14.35 -16.81
CA ARG A 69 18.54 -13.83 -18.18
C ARG A 69 17.07 -13.67 -18.55
N SER A 70 16.66 -12.41 -18.65
CA SER A 70 15.34 -12.04 -19.11
C SER A 70 15.12 -12.56 -20.54
N TRP A 71 13.88 -12.90 -20.84
CA TRP A 71 13.50 -13.54 -22.11
C TRP A 71 13.87 -12.72 -23.36
N TRP A 72 13.99 -11.39 -23.25
CA TRP A 72 14.41 -10.51 -24.34
C TRP A 72 15.93 -10.46 -24.60
N GLN A 73 16.76 -11.09 -23.75
CA GLN A 73 18.21 -11.24 -23.97
C GLN A 73 18.58 -12.62 -24.55
N ARG A 74 17.58 -13.36 -25.07
CA ARG A 74 17.77 -14.61 -25.83
C ARG A 74 17.61 -14.36 -27.34
N GLY A 75 17.98 -13.18 -27.82
CA GLY A 75 18.04 -12.81 -29.23
C GLY A 75 19.49 -12.66 -29.66
#